data_AF-A0A932KE81-F1
#
_entry.id   AF-A0A932KE81-F1
#
_cell.length_a   1.000
_cell.length_b   1.000
_cell.length_c   1.000
_cell.angle_alpha   90.00
_cell.angle_beta   90.00
_cell.angle_gamma   90.00
#
_symmetry.space_group_name_H-M   'P 1'
#
loop_
_entity.id
_entity.type
_entity.pdbx_description
1 polymer ?
#
loop_
_entity_poly.entity_id
_entity_poly.type
_entity_poly.pdbx_seq_one_letter_code
_entity_poly.pdbx_strand_id
1 'polypeptide(L)'
;MDQMNEPAENCFAHKIHLTAYPTVELGGVIWTYMGPREKMPAPPKFDWTQVPESHRYVSKVWEECNWLQALEGGIDTSHAPILHRTISATTTRPGVPLLGPFVQGGAPTLEVDVTDYGYRYAGVRPLGEDQTYVRAYHFVMPFTQIRPQQIGRGGDGQPRTMIAGHMWVPIDDANCMVWNWMYSFGERSVTEEDRMERGNGNGPDHVDWKNEFRSFRNKGNNWLIDRQVQKRETFTGIDGINTQDRAVQESMGPVVDRSQEHLGPADRAIIVARRQLLQAIKTVREGGDPPGTDSSYYQARAIERILPKEVPWREALLPEMYAEAKPMAAVH
;
A
#
# COMPACT_ATOMS: atom_id res chain seq x y z
N MET A 1 1.53 -5.09 37.73
CA MET A 1 2.92 -5.61 37.85
C MET A 1 2.95 -6.44 39.12
N ASP A 2 3.54 -7.63 39.10
CA ASP A 2 3.73 -8.40 40.33
C ASP A 2 4.90 -7.78 41.13
N GLN A 3 4.71 -7.60 42.44
CA GLN A 3 5.66 -6.96 43.35
C GLN A 3 5.85 -7.84 44.57
N MET A 4 6.47 -9.01 44.35
CA MET A 4 6.69 -10.06 45.35
C MET A 4 7.47 -9.63 46.60
N ASN A 5 8.14 -8.47 46.55
CA ASN A 5 8.89 -7.88 47.67
C ASN A 5 8.09 -6.85 48.48
N GLU A 6 6.87 -6.48 48.07
CA GLU A 6 6.00 -5.54 48.78
C GLU A 6 4.99 -6.29 49.66
N PRO A 7 4.75 -5.87 50.91
CA PRO A 7 3.68 -6.41 51.73
C PRO A 7 2.33 -6.26 51.03
N ALA A 8 1.56 -7.35 50.93
CA ALA A 8 0.27 -7.38 50.24
C ALA A 8 -0.72 -6.32 50.79
N GLU A 9 -0.62 -6.01 52.07
CA GLU A 9 -1.41 -5.01 52.81
C GLU A 9 -1.28 -3.58 52.23
N ASN A 10 -0.15 -3.26 51.60
CA ASN A 10 0.11 -1.93 51.06
C ASN A 10 -0.60 -1.69 49.72
N CYS A 11 -1.13 -2.74 49.07
CA CYS A 11 -1.79 -2.70 47.76
C CYS A 11 -1.00 -1.89 46.71
N PHE A 12 0.33 -1.83 46.83
CA PHE A 12 1.18 -0.92 46.07
C PHE A 12 1.17 -1.25 44.57
N ALA A 13 1.01 -2.52 44.23
CA ALA A 13 0.87 -3.01 42.87
C ALA A 13 -0.29 -2.36 42.08
N HIS A 14 -1.34 -1.88 42.76
CA HIS A 14 -2.46 -1.16 42.13
C HIS A 14 -2.20 0.33 41.92
N LYS A 15 -1.10 0.88 42.46
CA LYS A 15 -0.72 2.29 42.28
C LYS A 15 0.23 2.48 41.09
N ILE A 16 0.92 1.42 40.69
CA ILE A 16 1.90 1.45 39.61
C ILE A 16 1.29 0.84 38.35
N HIS A 17 1.11 1.67 37.33
CA HIS A 17 0.67 1.26 36.00
C HIS A 17 1.71 1.70 34.97
N LEU A 18 2.03 0.81 34.03
CA LEU A 18 2.69 1.19 32.79
C LEU A 18 1.63 1.60 31.77
N THR A 19 1.95 2.54 30.90
CA THR A 19 1.12 2.84 29.74
C THR A 19 1.01 1.57 28.89
N ALA A 20 -0.23 1.12 28.67
CA ALA A 20 -0.54 -0.02 27.82
C ALA A 20 -1.57 0.41 26.78
N TYR A 21 -1.37 -0.04 25.55
CA TYR A 21 -2.27 0.25 24.44
C TYR A 21 -3.11 -0.98 24.11
N PRO A 22 -4.42 -0.83 23.84
CA PRO A 22 -5.26 -1.93 23.40
C PRO A 22 -4.74 -2.50 22.09
N THR A 23 -4.74 -3.84 22.01
CA THR A 23 -4.31 -4.57 20.82
C THR A 23 -5.37 -5.57 20.37
N VAL A 24 -5.39 -5.85 19.07
CA VAL A 24 -6.22 -6.90 18.46
C VAL A 24 -5.41 -7.61 17.38
N GLU A 25 -5.52 -8.93 17.32
CA GLU A 25 -4.94 -9.72 16.23
C GLU A 25 -5.99 -9.92 15.14
N LEU A 26 -5.67 -9.49 13.91
CA LEU A 26 -6.56 -9.63 12.77
C LEU A 26 -5.75 -9.66 11.46
N GLY A 27 -6.09 -10.57 10.55
CA GLY A 27 -5.39 -10.73 9.27
C GLY A 27 -3.95 -11.25 9.38
N GLY A 28 -3.52 -11.76 10.53
CA GLY A 28 -2.11 -12.13 10.78
C GLY A 28 -1.22 -10.95 11.18
N VAL A 29 -1.83 -9.84 11.63
CA VAL A 29 -1.13 -8.65 12.14
C VAL A 29 -1.69 -8.29 13.52
N ILE A 30 -0.81 -7.79 14.40
CA ILE A 30 -1.19 -7.18 15.67
C ILE A 30 -1.40 -5.69 15.45
N TRP A 31 -2.63 -5.25 15.64
CA TRP A 31 -3.03 -3.85 15.58
C TRP A 31 -2.96 -3.25 16.98
N THR A 32 -2.59 -1.97 17.07
CA THR A 32 -2.59 -1.22 18.32
C THR A 32 -3.29 0.12 18.13
N TYR A 33 -4.03 0.58 19.13
CA TYR A 33 -4.61 1.92 19.13
C TYR A 33 -3.95 2.78 20.22
N MET A 34 -3.26 3.83 19.79
CA MET A 34 -2.44 4.69 20.66
C MET A 34 -3.10 6.03 21.01
N GLY A 35 -4.41 6.16 20.76
CA GLY A 35 -5.19 7.37 21.07
C GLY A 35 -6.03 7.27 22.35
N PRO A 36 -6.90 8.27 22.62
CA PRO A 36 -7.81 8.26 23.76
C PRO A 36 -8.82 7.11 23.69
N ARG A 37 -8.99 6.37 24.80
CA ARG A 37 -9.74 5.09 24.84
C ARG A 37 -11.21 5.24 24.42
N GLU A 38 -11.82 6.36 24.78
CA GLU A 38 -13.19 6.74 24.46
C GLU A 38 -13.42 7.04 22.97
N LYS A 39 -12.34 7.26 22.21
CA LYS A 39 -12.36 7.49 20.76
C LYS A 39 -11.87 6.29 19.95
N MET A 40 -11.64 5.14 20.59
CA MET A 40 -11.12 3.96 19.92
C MET A 40 -12.09 3.49 18.82
N PRO A 41 -11.65 3.40 17.55
CA PRO A 41 -12.50 2.95 16.46
C PRO A 41 -12.81 1.45 16.57
N ALA A 42 -13.74 0.98 15.74
CA ALA A 42 -14.00 -0.45 15.60
C ALA A 42 -12.74 -1.20 15.08
N PRO A 43 -12.62 -2.52 15.34
CA PRO A 43 -11.51 -3.31 14.83
C PRO A 43 -11.38 -3.20 13.31
N PRO A 44 -10.15 -3.10 12.75
CA PRO A 44 -9.90 -2.79 11.34
C PRO A 44 -10.19 -3.97 10.41
N LYS A 45 -11.47 -4.24 10.18
CA LYS A 45 -11.97 -5.35 9.35
C LYS A 45 -11.91 -5.03 7.85
N PHE A 46 -10.73 -4.70 7.33
CA PHE A 46 -10.51 -4.66 5.89
C PHE A 46 -10.86 -6.00 5.24
N ASP A 47 -11.25 -5.99 3.96
CA ASP A 47 -11.62 -7.21 3.23
C ASP A 47 -10.52 -8.29 3.33
N TRP A 48 -9.25 -7.88 3.19
CA TRP A 48 -8.09 -8.77 3.29
C TRP A 48 -7.88 -9.40 4.67
N THR A 49 -8.35 -8.76 5.74
CA THR A 49 -8.20 -9.31 7.09
C THR A 49 -9.27 -10.36 7.40
N GLN A 50 -10.31 -10.44 6.58
CA GLN A 50 -11.47 -11.31 6.75
C GLN A 50 -11.42 -12.58 5.88
N VAL A 51 -10.61 -12.60 4.82
CA VAL A 51 -10.43 -13.81 4.00
C VAL A 51 -9.66 -14.91 4.76
N PRO A 52 -9.80 -16.20 4.39
CA PRO A 52 -9.02 -17.28 5.00
C PRO A 52 -7.51 -17.06 4.92
N GLU A 53 -6.74 -17.66 5.82
CA GLU A 53 -5.27 -17.56 5.84
C GLU A 53 -4.63 -18.01 4.51
N SER A 54 -5.19 -19.04 3.87
CA SER A 54 -4.78 -19.51 2.55
C SER A 54 -4.92 -18.44 1.44
N HIS A 55 -5.77 -17.44 1.64
CA HIS A 55 -6.08 -16.39 0.66
C HIS A 55 -5.40 -15.06 0.97
N ARG A 56 -4.55 -14.97 1.99
CA ARG A 56 -3.82 -13.75 2.34
C ARG A 56 -2.34 -14.01 2.62
N TYR A 57 -1.55 -12.98 2.41
CA TYR A 57 -0.15 -12.91 2.82
C TYR A 57 0.19 -11.51 3.28
N VAL A 58 1.04 -11.43 4.30
CA VAL A 58 1.54 -10.18 4.87
C VAL A 58 3.06 -10.29 5.00
N SER A 59 3.76 -9.24 4.59
CA SER A 59 5.18 -9.04 4.82
C SER A 59 5.41 -7.64 5.38
N LYS A 60 6.61 -7.36 5.87
CA LYS A 60 6.98 -6.00 6.28
C LYS A 60 8.43 -5.70 5.97
N VAL A 61 8.71 -4.44 5.72
CA VAL A 61 10.06 -3.96 5.43
C VAL A 61 10.27 -2.58 6.05
N TRP A 62 11.45 -2.39 6.63
CA TRP A 62 11.91 -1.09 7.10
C TRP A 62 12.23 -0.20 5.90
N GLU A 63 11.70 1.01 5.89
CA GLU A 63 12.02 2.04 4.91
C GLU A 63 12.63 3.25 5.62
N GLU A 64 13.81 3.67 5.17
CA GLU A 64 14.65 4.67 5.84
C GLU A 64 14.26 6.10 5.41
N CYS A 65 12.96 6.39 5.46
CA CYS A 65 12.44 7.72 5.32
C CYS A 65 11.10 7.94 6.04
N ASN A 66 10.68 9.21 6.11
CA ASN A 66 9.42 9.62 6.71
C ASN A 66 8.22 8.93 6.03
N TRP A 67 7.26 8.45 6.84
CA TRP A 67 6.09 7.74 6.34
C TRP A 67 5.29 8.50 5.27
N LEU A 68 5.25 9.84 5.30
CA LEU A 68 4.44 10.62 4.37
C LEU A 68 5.04 10.61 2.97
N GLN A 69 6.36 10.70 2.82
CA GLN A 69 6.98 10.66 1.49
C GLN A 69 6.92 9.24 0.89
N ALA A 70 7.02 8.21 1.74
CA ALA A 70 6.82 6.82 1.34
C ALA A 70 5.37 6.58 0.89
N LEU A 71 4.39 7.03 1.66
CA LEU A 71 2.96 7.01 1.28
C LEU A 71 2.74 7.67 -0.08
N GLU A 72 3.27 8.88 -0.27
CA GLU A 72 3.08 9.68 -1.50
C GLU A 72 3.54 8.94 -2.75
N GLY A 73 4.69 8.26 -2.69
CA GLY A 73 5.13 7.39 -3.78
C GLY A 73 4.14 6.25 -4.02
N GLY A 74 3.60 5.64 -2.98
CA GLY A 74 2.58 4.60 -3.10
C GLY A 74 1.31 5.08 -3.79
N ILE A 75 0.74 6.22 -3.35
CA ILE A 75 -0.53 6.77 -3.88
C ILE A 75 -0.40 7.52 -5.20
N ASP A 76 0.79 7.58 -5.80
CA ASP A 76 1.00 8.12 -7.14
C ASP A 76 0.99 7.00 -8.19
N THR A 77 0.01 6.99 -9.11
CA THR A 77 0.04 6.01 -10.20
C THR A 77 0.90 6.45 -11.40
N SER A 78 1.33 7.70 -11.43
CA SER A 78 1.95 8.31 -12.61
C SER A 78 3.41 7.92 -12.77
N HIS A 79 4.14 7.63 -11.68
CA HIS A 79 5.50 7.11 -11.76
C HIS A 79 5.55 5.68 -12.32
N ALA A 80 4.53 4.85 -12.08
CA ALA A 80 4.58 3.41 -12.38
C ALA A 80 5.00 3.03 -13.81
N PRO A 81 4.47 3.65 -14.90
CA PRO A 81 4.92 3.36 -16.26
C PRO A 81 6.31 3.92 -16.60
N ILE A 82 6.91 4.74 -15.74
CA ILE A 82 8.25 5.30 -15.92
C ILE A 82 9.24 4.48 -15.08
N LEU A 83 9.05 4.45 -13.76
CA LEU A 83 9.95 3.84 -12.80
C LEU A 83 10.07 2.32 -13.01
N HIS A 84 8.93 1.65 -13.15
CA HIS A 84 8.89 0.18 -13.15
C HIS A 84 8.97 -0.45 -14.53
N ARG A 85 9.08 0.34 -15.61
CA ARG A 85 9.00 -0.24 -16.95
C ARG A 85 10.21 -1.11 -17.27
N THR A 86 9.92 -2.23 -17.91
CA THR A 86 10.91 -2.93 -18.73
C THR A 86 11.18 -2.08 -19.98
N ILE A 87 12.42 -2.07 -20.47
CA ILE A 87 12.81 -1.39 -21.71
C ILE A 87 13.19 -2.38 -22.82
N SER A 88 13.13 -3.68 -22.54
CA SER A 88 13.24 -4.77 -23.53
C SER A 88 12.00 -5.64 -23.49
N ALA A 89 11.46 -6.01 -24.65
CA ALA A 89 10.34 -6.94 -24.76
C ALA A 89 10.73 -8.40 -24.46
N THR A 90 12.03 -8.72 -24.42
CA THR A 90 12.54 -10.08 -24.19
C THR A 90 13.08 -10.30 -22.78
N THR A 91 13.07 -9.29 -21.92
CA THR A 91 13.51 -9.46 -20.53
C THR A 91 12.53 -10.36 -19.78
N THR A 92 13.08 -11.22 -18.93
CA THR A 92 12.31 -12.00 -17.95
C THR A 92 12.25 -11.32 -16.59
N ARG A 93 12.88 -10.15 -16.45
CA ARG A 93 12.92 -9.42 -15.19
C ARG A 93 11.54 -8.84 -14.86
N PRO A 94 11.18 -8.81 -13.57
CA PRO A 94 9.95 -8.17 -13.10
C PRO A 94 9.89 -6.69 -13.49
N GLY A 95 8.71 -6.23 -13.86
CA GLY A 95 8.46 -4.84 -14.20
C GLY A 95 7.12 -4.66 -14.91
N VAL A 96 6.76 -3.42 -15.17
CA VAL A 96 5.66 -3.06 -16.05
C VAL A 96 6.10 -3.34 -17.50
N PRO A 97 5.45 -4.26 -18.22
CA PRO A 97 5.88 -4.64 -19.56
C PRO A 97 5.87 -3.45 -20.53
N LEU A 98 6.87 -3.39 -21.41
CA LEU A 98 7.03 -2.32 -22.42
C LEU A 98 5.77 -2.17 -23.31
N LEU A 99 5.13 -3.30 -23.63
CA LEU A 99 3.92 -3.36 -24.44
C LEU A 99 2.64 -3.47 -23.60
N GLY A 100 2.74 -3.29 -22.29
CA GLY A 100 1.59 -3.35 -21.38
C GLY A 100 0.75 -2.07 -21.41
N PRO A 101 -0.51 -2.14 -20.93
CA PRO A 101 -1.46 -1.03 -20.99
C PRO A 101 -0.99 0.22 -20.22
N PHE A 102 -0.20 0.04 -19.17
CA PHE A 102 0.43 1.13 -18.42
C PHE A 102 1.35 1.99 -19.29
N VAL A 103 2.25 1.38 -20.06
CA VAL A 103 3.25 2.08 -20.87
C VAL A 103 2.61 2.65 -22.13
N GLN A 104 1.76 1.86 -22.79
CA GLN A 104 1.06 2.28 -24.01
C GLN A 104 0.12 3.46 -23.76
N GLY A 105 -0.59 3.45 -22.63
CA GLY A 105 -1.53 4.51 -22.32
C GLY A 105 -0.92 5.80 -21.76
N GLY A 106 0.39 5.81 -21.51
CA GLY A 106 1.13 7.01 -21.13
C GLY A 106 0.63 7.70 -19.85
N ALA A 107 0.58 9.03 -19.90
CA ALA A 107 0.17 9.87 -18.78
C ALA A 107 -1.33 9.71 -18.49
N PRO A 108 -1.72 9.39 -17.24
CA PRO A 108 -3.12 9.18 -16.91
C PRO A 108 -3.88 10.49 -16.73
N THR A 109 -5.18 10.49 -17.06
CA THR A 109 -6.13 11.44 -16.47
C THR A 109 -6.47 10.96 -15.07
N LEU A 110 -6.35 11.86 -14.10
CA LEU A 110 -6.54 11.56 -12.68
C LEU A 110 -7.90 12.04 -12.19
N GLU A 111 -8.70 11.08 -11.71
CA GLU A 111 -9.96 11.34 -11.06
C GLU A 111 -9.85 10.98 -9.58
N VAL A 112 -10.23 11.91 -8.71
CA VAL A 112 -10.14 11.75 -7.24
C VAL A 112 -11.48 12.10 -6.63
N ASP A 113 -12.08 11.12 -5.95
CA ASP A 113 -13.32 11.28 -5.22
C ASP A 113 -13.02 11.22 -3.73
N VAL A 114 -13.27 12.33 -3.04
CA VAL A 114 -13.18 12.38 -1.58
C VAL A 114 -14.26 11.48 -0.97
N THR A 115 -13.87 10.71 0.02
CA THR A 115 -14.71 9.80 0.80
C THR A 115 -14.61 10.13 2.28
N ASP A 116 -15.43 9.51 3.10
CA ASP A 116 -15.41 9.58 4.56
C ASP A 116 -14.21 8.85 5.19
N TYR A 117 -13.40 8.13 4.41
CA TYR A 117 -12.19 7.44 4.88
C TYR A 117 -10.87 7.98 4.33
N GLY A 118 -10.93 8.93 3.40
CA GLY A 118 -9.80 9.39 2.60
C GLY A 118 -10.27 9.67 1.19
N TYR A 119 -9.81 8.93 0.19
CA TYR A 119 -10.35 9.03 -1.15
C TYR A 119 -10.31 7.73 -1.94
N ARG A 120 -11.15 7.69 -2.95
CA ARG A 120 -11.01 6.81 -4.10
C ARG A 120 -10.33 7.57 -5.22
N TYR A 121 -9.41 6.91 -5.91
CA TYR A 121 -8.61 7.49 -6.98
C TYR A 121 -8.65 6.57 -8.19
N ALA A 122 -8.73 7.14 -9.40
CA ALA A 122 -8.57 6.41 -10.65
C ALA A 122 -7.56 7.10 -11.58
N GLY A 123 -6.63 6.30 -12.11
CA GLY A 123 -5.83 6.67 -13.28
C GLY A 123 -6.45 6.08 -14.54
N VAL A 124 -6.97 6.95 -15.40
CA VAL A 124 -7.63 6.60 -16.67
C VAL A 124 -6.65 6.85 -17.82
N ARG A 125 -6.38 5.82 -18.62
CA ARG A 125 -5.42 5.88 -19.73
C ARG A 125 -6.05 5.40 -21.03
N PRO A 126 -5.96 6.15 -22.13
CA PRO A 126 -6.38 5.64 -23.44
C PRO A 126 -5.52 4.44 -23.85
N LEU A 127 -6.10 3.45 -24.51
CA LEU A 127 -5.40 2.28 -25.03
C LEU A 127 -5.85 2.03 -26.47
N GLY A 128 -5.02 2.38 -27.45
CA GLY A 128 -5.43 2.37 -28.86
C GLY A 128 -6.58 3.35 -29.14
N GLU A 129 -7.39 3.05 -30.16
CA GLU A 129 -8.49 3.92 -30.59
C GLU A 129 -9.78 3.73 -29.77
N ASP A 130 -10.03 2.50 -29.33
CA ASP A 130 -11.36 2.06 -28.83
C ASP A 130 -11.37 1.57 -27.38
N GLN A 131 -10.21 1.56 -26.69
CA GLN A 131 -10.12 1.05 -25.32
C GLN A 131 -9.57 2.09 -24.35
N THR A 132 -9.88 1.87 -23.07
CA THR A 132 -9.35 2.64 -21.95
C THR A 132 -8.94 1.68 -20.85
N TYR A 133 -7.72 1.83 -20.35
CA TYR A 133 -7.25 1.15 -19.17
C TYR A 133 -7.49 2.02 -17.94
N VAL A 134 -8.28 1.50 -17.00
CA VAL A 134 -8.63 2.17 -15.75
C VAL A 134 -8.01 1.40 -14.61
N ARG A 135 -7.28 2.11 -13.75
CA ARG A 135 -6.73 1.57 -12.51
C ARG A 135 -7.21 2.40 -11.34
N ALA A 136 -8.07 1.82 -10.51
CA ALA A 136 -8.67 2.48 -9.37
C ALA A 136 -8.18 1.88 -8.04
N TYR A 137 -7.84 2.74 -7.09
CA TYR A 137 -7.37 2.37 -5.76
C TYR A 137 -7.93 3.29 -4.69
N HIS A 138 -7.69 2.93 -3.44
CA HIS A 138 -8.13 3.69 -2.27
C HIS A 138 -6.94 4.18 -1.46
N PHE A 139 -7.05 5.40 -0.97
CA PHE A 139 -6.30 5.90 0.16
C PHE A 139 -7.23 5.92 1.38
N VAL A 140 -6.88 5.14 2.39
CA VAL A 140 -7.55 5.14 3.69
C VAL A 140 -6.61 5.81 4.68
N MET A 141 -7.09 6.87 5.32
CA MET A 141 -6.28 7.65 6.23
C MET A 141 -5.83 6.83 7.44
N PRO A 142 -4.64 7.16 8.01
CA PRO A 142 -3.72 8.18 7.51
C PRO A 142 -2.67 7.65 6.52
N PHE A 143 -2.41 6.34 6.50
CA PHE A 143 -1.23 5.76 5.85
C PHE A 143 -1.51 4.49 5.03
N THR A 144 -2.76 4.23 4.64
CA THR A 144 -3.13 2.96 4.01
C THR A 144 -3.45 3.15 2.53
N GLN A 145 -2.81 2.35 1.69
CA GLN A 145 -3.18 2.18 0.28
C GLN A 145 -3.78 0.80 0.04
N ILE A 146 -4.85 0.74 -0.74
CA ILE A 146 -5.44 -0.49 -1.30
C ILE A 146 -5.32 -0.39 -2.82
N ARG A 147 -4.51 -1.23 -3.48
CA ARG A 147 -4.21 -1.19 -4.92
C ARG A 147 -4.57 -2.48 -5.65
N PRO A 148 -4.97 -2.42 -6.94
CA PRO A 148 -5.25 -3.63 -7.69
C PRO A 148 -3.95 -4.33 -8.08
N GLN A 149 -4.03 -5.66 -8.20
CA GLN A 149 -3.00 -6.55 -8.75
C GLN A 149 -3.65 -7.61 -9.66
N GLN A 150 -4.56 -7.16 -10.53
CA GLN A 150 -5.43 -8.01 -11.35
C GLN A 150 -4.96 -8.09 -12.80
N ILE A 151 -4.28 -7.05 -13.31
CA ILE A 151 -3.76 -6.96 -14.68
C ILE A 151 -2.27 -6.62 -14.61
N GLY A 152 -1.42 -7.56 -15.03
CA GLY A 152 -0.03 -7.33 -15.41
C GLY A 152 0.89 -6.71 -14.34
N ARG A 153 1.60 -7.57 -13.60
CA ARG A 153 2.93 -7.31 -12.99
C ARG A 153 3.76 -8.60 -12.92
N GLY A 154 3.90 -9.29 -14.06
CA GLY A 154 4.65 -10.57 -14.18
C GLY A 154 3.82 -11.84 -14.35
N GLY A 155 2.60 -11.76 -14.90
CA GLY A 155 1.74 -12.92 -15.17
C GLY A 155 1.54 -13.20 -16.65
N ASP A 156 1.03 -14.39 -16.95
CA ASP A 156 0.54 -14.93 -18.24
C ASP A 156 -0.58 -14.11 -18.93
N GLY A 157 -0.81 -12.86 -18.51
CA GLY A 157 -1.87 -12.00 -19.01
C GLY A 157 -3.27 -12.35 -18.50
N GLN A 158 -3.42 -13.37 -17.64
CA GLN A 158 -4.73 -13.79 -17.15
C GLN A 158 -5.23 -12.86 -16.02
N PRO A 159 -6.51 -12.45 -16.05
CA PRO A 159 -7.12 -11.72 -14.95
C PRO A 159 -6.98 -12.48 -13.63
N ARG A 160 -6.53 -11.79 -12.59
CA ARG A 160 -6.43 -12.34 -11.23
C ARG A 160 -7.46 -11.67 -10.33
N THR A 161 -7.93 -12.40 -9.34
CA THR A 161 -8.74 -11.87 -8.23
C THR A 161 -7.86 -11.37 -7.09
N MET A 162 -6.72 -10.75 -7.42
CA MET A 162 -5.70 -10.34 -6.46
C MET A 162 -5.74 -8.84 -6.21
N ILE A 163 -5.72 -8.47 -4.93
CA ILE A 163 -5.58 -7.09 -4.47
C ILE A 163 -4.40 -7.05 -3.50
N ALA A 164 -3.67 -5.95 -3.50
CA ALA A 164 -2.54 -5.75 -2.61
C ALA A 164 -2.58 -4.34 -2.02
N GLY A 165 -1.68 -4.07 -1.08
CA GLY A 165 -1.57 -2.74 -0.52
C GLY A 165 -0.45 -2.61 0.48
N HIS A 166 -0.35 -1.39 0.99
CA HIS A 166 0.72 -0.97 1.87
C HIS A 166 0.12 -0.16 3.02
N MET A 167 0.71 -0.31 4.20
CA MET A 167 0.52 0.61 5.33
C MET A 167 1.87 1.14 5.76
N TRP A 168 2.10 2.45 5.59
CA TRP A 168 3.35 3.12 5.99
C TRP A 168 3.24 3.56 7.44
N VAL A 169 3.50 2.63 8.36
CA VAL A 169 3.35 2.88 9.80
C VAL A 169 4.56 3.68 10.29
N PRO A 170 4.38 4.90 10.84
CA PRO A 170 5.49 5.70 11.35
C PRO A 170 6.21 4.97 12.49
N ILE A 171 7.55 4.90 12.43
CA ILE A 171 8.39 4.46 13.55
C ILE A 171 8.88 5.70 14.30
N ASP A 172 9.45 6.64 13.54
CA ASP A 172 9.92 7.95 13.99
C ASP A 172 9.86 8.95 12.82
N ASP A 173 10.45 10.13 12.99
CA ASP A 173 10.43 11.19 11.96
C ASP A 173 11.16 10.80 10.66
N ALA A 174 12.13 9.89 10.73
CA ALA A 174 13.03 9.52 9.66
C ALA A 174 12.85 8.08 9.15
N ASN A 175 11.92 7.31 9.73
CA ASN A 175 11.73 5.90 9.42
C ASN A 175 10.25 5.49 9.49
N CYS A 176 9.87 4.57 8.63
CA CYS A 176 8.58 3.88 8.71
C CYS A 176 8.73 2.38 8.49
N MET A 177 7.79 1.62 9.04
CA MET A 177 7.62 0.21 8.73
C MET A 177 6.53 0.10 7.68
N VAL A 178 6.88 -0.41 6.50
CA VAL A 178 5.91 -0.68 5.46
C VAL A 178 5.37 -2.08 5.64
N TRP A 179 4.10 -2.18 6.05
CA TRP A 179 3.38 -3.44 6.05
C TRP A 179 2.78 -3.67 4.67
N ASN A 180 3.26 -4.69 3.98
CA ASN A 180 2.75 -5.09 2.68
C ASN A 180 1.75 -6.22 2.88
N TRP A 181 0.66 -6.17 2.15
CA TRP A 181 -0.31 -7.25 2.18
C TRP A 181 -0.81 -7.53 0.76
N MET A 182 -1.19 -8.77 0.53
CA MET A 182 -1.91 -9.19 -0.66
C MET A 182 -2.95 -10.23 -0.28
N TYR A 183 -4.05 -10.25 -1.02
CA TYR A 183 -5.07 -11.26 -0.85
C TYR A 183 -5.78 -11.56 -2.16
N SER A 184 -6.36 -12.76 -2.21
CA SER A 184 -7.29 -13.15 -3.25
C SER A 184 -8.72 -13.08 -2.72
N PHE A 185 -9.61 -12.44 -3.48
CA PHE A 185 -11.06 -12.43 -3.21
C PHE A 185 -11.83 -13.48 -4.05
N GLY A 186 -11.12 -14.27 -4.84
CA GLY A 186 -11.68 -15.36 -5.65
C GLY A 186 -11.33 -16.74 -5.10
N GLU A 187 -11.55 -17.78 -5.89
CA GLU A 187 -11.34 -19.18 -5.48
C GLU A 187 -9.85 -19.56 -5.36
N ARG A 188 -8.96 -18.85 -6.05
CA ARG A 188 -7.53 -19.12 -6.02
C ARG A 188 -6.94 -18.64 -4.69
N SER A 189 -6.28 -19.55 -3.97
CA SER A 189 -5.45 -19.23 -2.81
C SER A 189 -4.15 -18.49 -3.19
N VAL A 190 -3.56 -17.78 -2.23
CA VAL A 190 -2.21 -17.21 -2.36
C VAL A 190 -1.19 -18.35 -2.28
N THR A 191 -0.48 -18.59 -3.37
CA THR A 191 0.48 -19.70 -3.50
C THR A 191 1.79 -19.39 -2.79
N GLU A 192 2.62 -20.40 -2.56
CA GLU A 192 3.96 -20.19 -2.00
C GLU A 192 4.83 -19.27 -2.88
N GLU A 193 4.73 -19.39 -4.20
CA GLU A 193 5.45 -18.50 -5.12
C GLU A 193 4.96 -17.05 -5.03
N ASP A 194 3.66 -16.82 -4.79
CA ASP A 194 3.14 -15.48 -4.54
C ASP A 194 3.75 -14.88 -3.24
N ARG A 195 3.96 -15.72 -2.21
CA ARG A 195 4.56 -15.33 -0.91
C ARG A 195 6.05 -15.00 -1.00
N MET A 196 6.76 -15.56 -1.99
CA MET A 196 8.17 -15.25 -2.23
C MET A 196 8.40 -13.82 -2.71
N GLU A 197 7.37 -13.13 -3.24
CA GLU A 197 7.41 -11.73 -3.63
C GLU A 197 8.64 -11.35 -4.50
N ARG A 198 9.13 -12.28 -5.33
CA ARG A 198 10.37 -12.10 -6.12
C ARG A 198 10.30 -10.88 -7.04
N GLY A 199 9.12 -10.64 -7.62
CA GLY A 199 8.88 -9.48 -8.46
C GLY A 199 8.77 -8.15 -7.72
N ASN A 200 8.35 -8.19 -6.46
CA ASN A 200 8.16 -7.00 -5.65
C ASN A 200 9.46 -6.60 -4.94
N GLY A 201 10.28 -7.56 -4.50
CA GLY A 201 11.47 -7.29 -3.71
C GLY A 201 11.18 -7.06 -2.22
N ASN A 202 10.11 -7.69 -1.71
CA ASN A 202 9.67 -7.61 -0.31
C ASN A 202 9.63 -8.97 0.40
N GLY A 203 9.89 -10.06 -0.33
CA GLY A 203 9.82 -11.41 0.21
C GLY A 203 11.02 -11.78 1.07
N PRO A 204 11.03 -13.03 1.60
CA PRO A 204 12.07 -13.52 2.50
C PRO A 204 13.49 -13.44 1.92
N ASP A 205 13.64 -13.57 0.60
CA ASP A 205 14.93 -13.48 -0.10
C ASP A 205 15.45 -12.04 -0.25
N HIS A 206 14.63 -11.03 0.07
CA HIS A 206 14.93 -9.61 -0.17
C HIS A 206 15.06 -8.81 1.14
N VAL A 207 14.51 -9.31 2.23
CA VAL A 207 14.39 -8.61 3.51
C VAL A 207 15.05 -9.42 4.63
N ASP A 208 15.94 -8.78 5.38
CA ASP A 208 16.61 -9.34 6.53
C ASP A 208 15.75 -9.22 7.80
N TRP A 209 14.93 -10.22 8.07
CA TRP A 209 14.11 -10.28 9.28
C TRP A 209 14.93 -10.33 10.58
N LYS A 210 16.21 -10.72 10.52
CA LYS A 210 17.12 -10.73 11.69
C LYS A 210 17.72 -9.35 11.95
N ASN A 211 17.70 -8.47 10.96
CA ASN A 211 18.18 -7.10 11.03
C ASN A 211 17.02 -6.12 10.86
N GLU A 212 16.05 -6.19 11.77
CA GLU A 212 14.93 -5.25 11.84
C GLU A 212 14.07 -5.18 10.57
N PHE A 213 14.04 -6.25 9.76
CA PHE A 213 13.34 -6.28 8.49
C PHE A 213 13.88 -5.25 7.48
N ARG A 214 15.19 -4.96 7.50
CA ARG A 214 15.83 -4.10 6.50
C ARG A 214 15.98 -4.83 5.17
N SER A 215 15.80 -4.11 4.07
CA SER A 215 16.06 -4.64 2.74
C SER A 215 17.56 -4.92 2.55
N PHE A 216 17.90 -6.07 1.95
CA PHE A 216 19.28 -6.36 1.54
C PHE A 216 19.79 -5.36 0.49
N ARG A 217 18.88 -4.81 -0.33
CA ARG A 217 19.16 -3.72 -1.28
C ARG A 217 18.75 -2.41 -0.63
N ASN A 218 19.71 -1.60 -0.22
CA ASN A 218 19.47 -0.38 0.55
C ASN A 218 20.46 0.72 0.14
N LYS A 219 20.30 1.91 0.71
CA LYS A 219 21.18 3.06 0.43
C LYS A 219 22.68 2.75 0.58
N GLY A 220 23.06 1.91 1.54
CA GLY A 220 24.45 1.58 1.84
C GLY A 220 25.16 0.79 0.72
N ASN A 221 24.40 0.12 -0.14
CA ASN A 221 24.92 -0.58 -1.32
C ASN A 221 24.31 -0.07 -2.62
N ASN A 222 23.80 1.16 -2.62
CA ASN A 222 23.16 1.81 -3.76
C ASN A 222 22.07 0.93 -4.39
N TRP A 223 21.29 0.26 -3.54
CA TRP A 223 20.23 -0.70 -3.86
C TRP A 223 20.66 -1.79 -4.87
N LEU A 224 21.97 -2.07 -4.94
CA LEU A 224 22.60 -2.97 -5.90
C LEU A 224 22.20 -2.70 -7.36
N ILE A 225 22.12 -1.42 -7.74
CA ILE A 225 21.82 -1.01 -9.12
C ILE A 225 22.80 -1.66 -10.11
N ASP A 226 22.26 -2.38 -11.09
CA ASP A 226 23.02 -2.95 -12.20
C ASP A 226 22.91 -2.04 -13.43
N ARG A 227 24.02 -1.43 -13.82
CA ARG A 227 24.08 -0.50 -14.95
C ARG A 227 23.93 -1.17 -16.31
N GLN A 228 24.23 -2.47 -16.44
CA GLN A 228 23.95 -3.21 -17.67
C GLN A 228 22.45 -3.51 -17.79
N VAL A 229 21.81 -3.89 -16.70
CA VAL A 229 20.35 -4.10 -16.64
C VAL A 229 19.62 -2.78 -16.88
N GLN A 230 20.05 -1.68 -16.26
CA GLN A 230 19.49 -0.35 -16.50
C GLN A 230 19.56 0.07 -17.97
N LYS A 231 20.67 -0.27 -18.64
CA LYS A 231 20.90 0.10 -20.03
C LYS A 231 20.07 -0.73 -21.01
N ARG A 232 19.72 -1.97 -20.66
CA ARG A 232 19.24 -2.97 -21.63
C ARG A 232 17.90 -3.62 -21.31
N GLU A 233 17.47 -3.64 -20.05
CA GLU A 233 16.37 -4.50 -19.62
C GLU A 233 15.28 -3.75 -18.85
N THR A 234 15.64 -2.92 -17.85
CA THR A 234 14.70 -2.17 -17.01
C THR A 234 15.10 -0.72 -16.87
N PHE A 235 14.17 0.17 -16.53
CA PHE A 235 14.44 1.61 -16.45
C PHE A 235 15.43 1.99 -15.33
N THR A 236 15.40 1.28 -14.21
CA THR A 236 16.24 1.60 -13.03
C THR A 236 17.49 0.74 -12.95
N GLY A 237 17.45 -0.50 -13.43
CA GLY A 237 18.48 -1.50 -13.13
C GLY A 237 18.44 -2.01 -11.68
N ILE A 238 17.40 -1.66 -10.91
CA ILE A 238 17.19 -2.13 -9.55
C ILE A 238 16.15 -3.26 -9.58
N ASP A 239 16.51 -4.35 -8.93
CA ASP A 239 15.71 -5.57 -8.89
C ASP A 239 14.62 -5.52 -7.80
N GLY A 240 13.37 -5.80 -8.19
CA GLY A 240 12.17 -5.68 -7.36
C GLY A 240 11.45 -4.33 -7.50
N ILE A 241 10.15 -4.36 -7.79
CA ILE A 241 9.31 -3.16 -7.97
C ILE A 241 9.31 -2.27 -6.73
N ASN A 242 9.02 -2.83 -5.56
CA ASN A 242 9.02 -2.09 -4.30
C ASN A 242 10.43 -1.69 -3.86
N THR A 243 11.48 -2.41 -4.27
CA THR A 243 12.86 -1.96 -4.08
C THR A 243 13.13 -0.67 -4.86
N GLN A 244 12.59 -0.54 -6.07
CA GLN A 244 12.72 0.69 -6.87
C GLN A 244 12.01 1.87 -6.22
N ASP A 245 10.80 1.65 -5.69
CA ASP A 245 10.06 2.66 -4.94
C ASP A 245 10.89 3.16 -3.76
N ARG A 246 11.32 2.24 -2.89
CA ARG A 246 12.16 2.56 -1.72
C ARG A 246 13.41 3.34 -2.12
N ALA A 247 14.08 2.93 -3.20
CA ALA A 247 15.30 3.60 -3.64
C ALA A 247 15.05 5.09 -3.99
N VAL A 248 13.96 5.39 -4.69
CA VAL A 248 13.60 6.77 -5.02
C VAL A 248 13.15 7.52 -3.75
N GLN A 249 12.31 6.89 -2.93
CA GLN A 249 11.77 7.48 -1.71
C GLN A 249 12.86 7.82 -0.69
N GLU A 250 13.77 6.90 -0.40
CA GLU A 250 14.91 7.10 0.50
C GLU A 250 15.93 8.11 -0.07
N SER A 251 16.08 8.18 -1.40
CA SER A 251 17.02 9.13 -2.03
C SER A 251 16.63 10.61 -1.89
N MET A 252 15.36 10.90 -1.58
CA MET A 252 14.91 12.26 -1.25
C MET A 252 15.41 12.74 0.13
N GLY A 253 16.07 11.86 0.88
CA GLY A 253 16.54 12.09 2.23
C GLY A 253 15.58 11.53 3.29
N PRO A 254 16.00 11.50 4.58
CA PRO A 254 15.18 10.93 5.65
C PRO A 254 13.85 11.67 5.83
N VAL A 255 13.86 12.99 5.63
CA VAL A 255 12.68 13.86 5.55
C VAL A 255 12.86 14.77 4.34
N VAL A 256 11.99 14.65 3.35
CA VAL A 256 12.04 15.47 2.13
C VAL A 256 11.79 16.95 2.43
N ASP A 257 12.66 17.84 1.89
CA ASP A 257 12.41 19.29 1.89
C ASP A 257 11.38 19.64 0.81
N ARG A 258 10.20 20.07 1.25
CA ARG A 258 9.06 20.41 0.39
C ARG A 258 9.03 21.89 -0.02
N SER A 259 9.97 22.72 0.46
CA SER A 259 9.96 24.16 0.19
C SER A 259 10.20 24.52 -1.28
N GLN A 260 10.83 23.62 -2.03
CA GLN A 260 11.17 23.78 -3.46
C GLN A 260 10.29 22.93 -4.38
N GLU A 261 9.27 22.26 -3.84
CA GLU A 261 8.45 21.33 -4.60
C GLU A 261 7.48 22.06 -5.54
N HIS A 262 7.42 21.61 -6.79
CA HIS A 262 6.52 22.15 -7.81
C HIS A 262 5.58 21.04 -8.31
N LEU A 263 4.39 20.99 -7.72
CA LEU A 263 3.38 19.99 -8.05
C LEU A 263 2.69 20.32 -9.37
N GLY A 264 2.57 19.32 -10.24
CA GLY A 264 1.86 19.38 -11.51
C GLY A 264 0.49 18.68 -11.49
N PRO A 265 -0.20 18.62 -12.64
CA PRO A 265 -1.50 17.96 -12.76
C PRO A 265 -1.48 16.46 -12.38
N ALA A 266 -0.34 15.79 -12.56
CA ALA A 266 -0.16 14.38 -12.19
C ALA A 266 -0.11 14.16 -10.66
N ASP A 267 0.08 15.21 -9.87
CA ASP A 267 0.17 15.14 -8.41
C ASP A 267 -1.18 15.36 -7.72
N ARG A 268 -2.29 15.28 -8.46
CA ARG A 268 -3.64 15.56 -7.94
C ARG A 268 -3.96 14.73 -6.69
N ALA A 269 -3.61 13.44 -6.66
CA ALA A 269 -3.80 12.58 -5.50
C ALA A 269 -3.00 13.03 -4.29
N ILE A 270 -1.74 13.41 -4.50
CA ILE A 270 -0.83 13.91 -3.46
C ILE A 270 -1.40 15.20 -2.87
N ILE A 271 -1.82 16.14 -3.71
CA ILE A 271 -2.43 17.41 -3.28
C ILE A 271 -3.67 17.16 -2.41
N VAL A 272 -4.55 16.25 -2.84
CA VAL A 272 -5.78 15.92 -2.09
C VAL A 272 -5.43 15.22 -0.76
N ALA A 273 -4.49 14.26 -0.77
CA ALA A 273 -4.03 13.57 0.44
C ALA A 273 -3.50 14.55 1.48
N ARG A 274 -2.60 15.46 1.08
CA ARG A 274 -2.03 16.48 1.98
C ARG A 274 -3.09 17.39 2.57
N ARG A 275 -4.04 17.85 1.76
CA ARG A 275 -5.16 18.69 2.23
C ARG A 275 -6.01 17.94 3.27
N GLN A 276 -6.32 16.67 3.02
CA GLN A 276 -7.09 15.85 3.95
C GLN A 276 -6.32 15.60 5.26
N LEU A 277 -5.02 15.30 5.20
CA LEU A 277 -4.19 15.11 6.38
C LEU A 277 -4.08 16.38 7.22
N LEU A 278 -3.86 17.54 6.59
CA LEU A 278 -3.85 18.84 7.28
C LEU A 278 -5.19 19.15 7.95
N GLN A 279 -6.30 18.86 7.26
CA GLN A 279 -7.63 19.01 7.84
C GLN A 279 -7.88 18.03 8.99
N ALA A 280 -7.45 16.77 8.87
CA ALA A 280 -7.54 15.77 9.92
C ALA A 280 -6.76 16.19 11.18
N ILE A 281 -5.55 16.75 11.01
CA ILE A 281 -4.76 17.32 12.11
C ILE A 281 -5.54 18.42 12.84
N LYS A 282 -6.18 19.34 12.08
CA LYS A 282 -7.02 20.39 12.67
C LYS A 282 -8.21 19.79 13.42
N THR A 283 -8.94 18.87 12.81
CA THR A 283 -10.10 18.20 13.41
C THR A 283 -9.74 17.50 14.73
N VAL A 284 -8.64 16.75 14.74
CA VAL A 284 -8.15 16.06 15.96
C VAL A 284 -7.75 17.06 17.05
N ARG A 285 -7.07 18.16 16.68
CA ARG A 285 -6.69 19.24 17.63
C ARG A 285 -7.91 19.91 18.27
N GLU A 286 -9.02 19.99 17.55
CA GLU A 286 -10.29 20.54 18.02
C GLU A 286 -11.15 19.50 18.78
N GLY A 287 -10.65 18.28 18.99
CA GLY A 287 -11.35 17.22 19.71
C GLY A 287 -12.37 16.45 18.87
N GLY A 288 -12.40 16.67 17.54
CA GLY A 288 -13.21 15.89 16.61
C GLY A 288 -12.55 14.57 16.20
N ASP A 289 -13.25 13.80 15.36
CA ASP A 289 -12.75 12.55 14.79
C ASP A 289 -12.40 12.78 13.31
N PRO A 290 -11.19 12.40 12.86
CA PRO A 290 -10.79 12.55 11.47
C PRO A 290 -11.50 11.51 10.59
N PRO A 291 -11.55 11.70 9.27
CA PRO A 291 -12.04 10.66 8.37
C PRO A 291 -11.21 9.37 8.50
N GLY A 292 -11.82 8.21 8.25
CA GLY A 292 -11.17 6.90 8.35
C GLY A 292 -11.34 6.17 9.68
N THR A 293 -12.09 6.75 10.63
CA THR A 293 -12.41 6.14 11.93
C THR A 293 -13.64 5.22 11.91
N ASP A 294 -14.47 5.30 10.87
CA ASP A 294 -15.63 4.41 10.65
C ASP A 294 -15.25 3.18 9.80
N SER A 295 -16.24 2.47 9.27
CA SER A 295 -16.18 1.13 8.71
C SER A 295 -16.59 1.06 7.23
N SER A 296 -16.91 2.19 6.62
CA SER A 296 -17.37 2.30 5.21
C SER A 296 -16.39 1.72 4.18
N TYR A 297 -15.10 1.65 4.51
CA TYR A 297 -14.04 1.10 3.66
C TYR A 297 -13.74 -0.38 3.90
N TYR A 298 -14.41 -1.04 4.84
CA TYR A 298 -14.09 -2.44 5.20
C TYR A 298 -14.27 -3.41 4.03
N GLN A 299 -15.14 -3.09 3.08
CA GLN A 299 -15.35 -3.86 1.84
C GLN A 299 -14.74 -3.17 0.60
N ALA A 300 -13.92 -2.12 0.77
CA ALA A 300 -13.34 -1.39 -0.33
C ALA A 300 -12.31 -2.26 -1.07
N ARG A 301 -12.57 -2.50 -2.35
CA ARG A 301 -11.69 -3.19 -3.29
C ARG A 301 -11.12 -2.21 -4.29
N ALA A 302 -9.84 -2.40 -4.59
CA ALA A 302 -9.17 -1.71 -5.68
C ALA A 302 -9.29 -2.55 -6.94
N ILE A 303 -9.70 -1.93 -8.04
CA ILE A 303 -10.03 -2.62 -9.28
C ILE A 303 -9.29 -2.00 -10.47
N GLU A 304 -8.81 -2.84 -11.38
CA GLU A 304 -8.29 -2.42 -12.67
C GLU A 304 -8.90 -3.21 -13.83
N ARG A 305 -9.15 -2.52 -14.95
CA ARG A 305 -9.83 -3.11 -16.11
C ARG A 305 -9.45 -2.39 -17.39
N ILE A 306 -9.41 -3.14 -18.49
CA ILE A 306 -9.47 -2.58 -19.84
C ILE A 306 -10.95 -2.58 -20.24
N LEU A 307 -11.49 -1.41 -20.56
CA LEU A 307 -12.88 -1.18 -20.92
C LEU A 307 -12.95 -0.64 -22.35
N PRO A 308 -14.05 -0.85 -23.09
CA PRO A 308 -14.36 -0.04 -24.27
C PRO A 308 -14.42 1.44 -23.88
N LYS A 309 -13.92 2.32 -24.74
CA LYS A 309 -13.75 3.75 -24.47
C LYS A 309 -15.06 4.47 -24.15
N GLU A 310 -16.17 3.99 -24.67
CA GLU A 310 -17.51 4.56 -24.51
C GLU A 310 -18.12 4.19 -23.15
N VAL A 311 -17.58 3.18 -22.45
CA VAL A 311 -18.12 2.71 -21.18
C VAL A 311 -17.65 3.64 -20.05
N PRO A 312 -18.58 4.31 -19.33
CA PRO A 312 -18.22 5.10 -18.16
C PRO A 312 -17.63 4.19 -17.08
N TRP A 313 -16.35 4.38 -16.76
CA TRP A 313 -15.65 3.47 -15.85
C TRP A 313 -16.31 3.37 -14.47
N ARG A 314 -16.96 4.44 -14.01
CA ARG A 314 -17.63 4.51 -12.72
C ARG A 314 -18.80 3.55 -12.64
N GLU A 315 -19.61 3.52 -13.68
CA GLU A 315 -20.74 2.59 -13.79
C GLU A 315 -20.25 1.14 -13.85
N ALA A 316 -19.14 0.90 -14.55
CA ALA A 316 -18.57 -0.43 -14.69
C ALA A 316 -17.88 -0.95 -13.42
N LEU A 317 -17.14 -0.11 -12.70
CA LEU A 317 -16.21 -0.56 -11.65
C LEU A 317 -16.68 -0.26 -10.22
N LEU A 318 -17.48 0.79 -9.97
CA LEU A 318 -17.91 1.11 -8.60
C LEU A 318 -18.68 -0.03 -7.91
N PRO A 319 -19.59 -0.76 -8.57
CA PRO A 319 -20.26 -1.89 -7.95
C PRO A 319 -19.28 -3.00 -7.50
N GLU A 320 -18.20 -3.22 -8.24
CA GLU A 320 -17.17 -4.21 -7.90
C GLU A 320 -16.23 -3.70 -6.79
N MET A 321 -15.95 -2.39 -6.76
CA MET A 321 -15.10 -1.75 -5.75
C MET A 321 -15.72 -1.73 -4.35
N TYR A 322 -17.04 -1.90 -4.22
CA TYR A 322 -17.76 -1.92 -2.94
C TYR A 322 -18.74 -3.11 -2.86
N ALA A 323 -18.43 -4.21 -3.54
CA ALA A 323 -19.27 -5.38 -3.55
C ALA A 323 -19.42 -5.97 -2.13
N GLU A 324 -20.65 -6.31 -1.73
CA GLU A 324 -20.88 -7.02 -0.48
C GLU A 324 -20.09 -8.33 -0.44
N ALA A 325 -19.52 -8.64 0.73
CA ALA A 325 -18.75 -9.87 0.93
C ALA A 325 -19.63 -11.09 0.64
N LYS A 326 -19.31 -11.88 -0.40
CA LYS A 326 -19.88 -13.21 -0.55
C LYS A 326 -19.29 -14.11 0.54
N PRO A 327 -20.08 -14.80 1.36
CA PRO A 327 -19.55 -15.74 2.33
C PRO A 327 -18.81 -16.85 1.56
N MET A 328 -17.48 -16.88 1.68
CA MET A 328 -16.70 -18.03 1.21
C MET A 328 -16.95 -19.18 2.18
N ALA A 329 -17.43 -20.31 1.67
CA ALA A 329 -17.67 -21.50 2.48
C ALA A 329 -16.39 -21.88 3.23
N ALA A 330 -16.49 -22.06 4.55
CA ALA A 330 -15.40 -22.59 5.34
C ALA A 330 -15.05 -23.98 4.80
N VAL A 331 -13.85 -24.13 4.23
CA VAL A 331 -13.31 -25.45 3.91
C VAL A 331 -12.83 -26.02 5.25
N HIS A 332 -13.59 -27.00 5.75
CA HIS A 332 -13.33 -27.73 7.00
C HIS A 332 -12.05 -28.56 6.95
#